data_AF-A0A2V8WHL3-F1
#
_entry.id   AF-A0A2V8WHL3-F1
#
_cell.length_a   1.000
_cell.length_b   1.000
_cell.length_c   1.000
_cell.angle_alpha   90.00
_cell.angle_beta   90.00
_cell.angle_gamma   90.00
#
_symmetry.space_group_name_H-M   'P 1'
#
loop_
_entity.id
_entity.type
_entity.pdbx_description
1 polymer ?
#
loop_
_entity_poly.entity_id
_entity_poly.type
_entity_poly.pdbx_seq_one_letter_code
_entity_poly.pdbx_strand_id
1 'polypeptide(L)'
;FVSTLAPAWEADKRPIYGGFFWINGDGEYPVPKEAFYMSGAGGQTTLIIPSYDLVVVRLGHYKGSKAGDKSFKQALALLMEAVPKRK
;
A
#
# COMPACT_ATOMS: atom_id res chain seq x y z
N PHE A 1 -5.84 -14.62 2.43
CA PHE A 1 -6.59 -14.59 1.16
C PHE A 1 -6.25 -13.33 0.37
N VAL A 2 -6.66 -12.13 0.82
CA VAL A 2 -6.41 -10.89 0.06
C VAL A 2 -4.92 -10.53 -0.10
N SER A 3 -4.11 -10.85 0.91
CA SER A 3 -2.65 -10.66 0.92
C SER A 3 -1.85 -11.81 0.29
N THR A 4 -2.52 -12.83 -0.24
CA THR A 4 -1.87 -13.99 -0.86
C THR A 4 -1.53 -13.64 -2.31
N LEU A 5 -0.28 -13.86 -2.73
CA LEU A 5 0.14 -13.64 -4.11
C LEU A 5 -0.67 -14.51 -5.07
N ALA A 6 -1.11 -13.92 -6.18
CA ALA A 6 -1.74 -14.66 -7.26
C ALA A 6 -0.67 -15.47 -8.03
N PRO A 7 -0.94 -16.74 -8.40
CA PRO A 7 0.08 -17.61 -9.01
C PRO A 7 0.76 -17.05 -10.26
N ALA A 8 0.03 -16.33 -11.12
CA ALA A 8 0.60 -15.71 -12.31
C ALA A 8 1.63 -14.62 -11.97
N TRP A 9 1.35 -13.82 -10.94
CA TRP A 9 2.23 -12.74 -10.49
C TRP A 9 3.48 -13.28 -9.78
N GLU A 10 3.34 -14.40 -9.07
CA GLU A 10 4.48 -15.14 -8.52
C GLU A 10 5.36 -15.74 -9.61
N ALA A 11 4.77 -16.37 -10.63
CA ALA A 11 5.50 -16.94 -11.77
C ALA A 11 6.31 -15.87 -12.53
N ASP A 12 5.76 -14.66 -12.65
CA ASP A 12 6.42 -13.50 -13.27
C ASP A 12 7.45 -12.82 -12.36
N LYS A 13 7.64 -13.30 -11.13
CA LYS A 13 8.51 -12.68 -10.09
C LYS A 13 8.12 -11.23 -9.78
N ARG A 14 6.83 -10.91 -9.84
CA ARG A 14 6.25 -9.60 -9.56
C ARG A 14 5.30 -9.71 -8.37
N PRO A 15 5.79 -9.63 -7.12
CA PRO A 15 4.99 -9.92 -5.93
C PRO A 15 4.03 -8.77 -5.56
N ILE A 16 3.15 -8.37 -6.49
CA ILE A 16 2.42 -7.10 -6.38
C ILE A 16 0.90 -7.24 -6.44
N TYR A 17 0.35 -8.44 -6.66
CA TYR A 17 -1.10 -8.61 -6.79
C TYR A 17 -1.60 -9.95 -6.27
N GLY A 18 -2.78 -9.93 -5.65
CA GLY A 18 -3.41 -11.06 -4.99
C GLY A 18 -4.92 -11.07 -5.20
N GLY A 19 -5.68 -11.45 -4.17
CA GLY A 19 -7.14 -11.58 -4.20
C GLY A 19 -7.91 -10.26 -4.37
N PHE A 20 -7.76 -9.61 -5.54
CA PHE A 20 -8.26 -8.26 -5.90
C PHE A 20 -7.62 -7.08 -5.17
N PHE A 21 -6.43 -7.30 -4.62
CA PHE A 21 -5.63 -6.27 -3.95
C PHE A 21 -4.25 -6.18 -4.57
N TRP A 22 -3.71 -4.97 -4.58
CA TRP A 22 -2.27 -4.75 -4.72
C TRP A 22 -1.56 -5.17 -3.45
N ILE A 23 -0.32 -5.65 -3.59
CA ILE A 23 0.56 -6.07 -2.49
C ILE A 23 1.84 -5.23 -2.59
N ASN A 24 2.33 -4.74 -1.46
CA ASN A 24 3.52 -3.88 -1.40
C ASN A 24 4.84 -4.67 -1.53
N GLY A 25 4.86 -5.81 -2.21
CA GLY A 25 5.99 -6.75 -2.21
C GLY A 25 7.25 -6.19 -2.89
N ASP A 26 7.07 -5.29 -3.86
CA ASP A 26 8.14 -4.53 -4.50
C ASP A 26 8.56 -3.28 -3.71
N GLY A 27 7.77 -2.85 -2.73
CA GLY A 27 8.04 -1.69 -1.88
C GLY A 27 7.62 -0.35 -2.49
N GLU A 28 6.53 -0.32 -3.28
CA GLU A 28 5.95 0.92 -3.82
C GLU A 28 5.71 2.01 -2.76
N TYR A 29 5.24 1.61 -1.58
CA TYR A 29 5.05 2.47 -0.42
C TYR A 29 6.10 2.19 0.67
N PRO A 30 6.53 3.22 1.42
CA PRO A 30 7.52 3.09 2.50
C PRO A 30 6.89 2.51 3.78
N VAL A 31 6.26 1.35 3.64
CA VAL A 31 5.62 0.56 4.69
C VAL A 31 6.07 -0.90 4.51
N PRO A 32 5.79 -1.80 5.46
CA PRO A 32 6.15 -3.22 5.32
C PRO A 32 5.65 -3.86 4.02
N LYS A 33 6.41 -4.84 3.50
CA LYS A 33 6.16 -5.45 2.19
C LYS A 33 4.90 -6.32 2.15
N GLU A 34 4.48 -6.81 3.31
CA GLU A 34 3.25 -7.56 3.49
C GLU A 34 1.99 -6.68 3.53
N ALA A 35 2.13 -5.35 3.50
CA ALA A 35 1.02 -4.43 3.35
C ALA A 35 0.31 -4.66 2.01
N PHE A 36 -0.99 -4.43 1.99
CA PHE A 36 -1.81 -4.63 0.79
C PHE A 36 -2.87 -3.52 0.70
N TYR A 37 -3.31 -3.23 -0.52
CA TYR A 37 -4.11 -2.04 -0.77
C TYR A 37 -4.98 -2.13 -2.01
N MET A 38 -5.94 -1.23 -2.09
CA MET A 38 -6.64 -0.89 -3.31
C MET A 38 -6.29 0.54 -3.68
N SER A 39 -5.98 0.77 -4.96
CA SER A 39 -5.70 2.10 -5.51
C SER A 39 -6.61 2.37 -6.70
N GLY A 40 -7.01 3.63 -6.88
CA GLY A 40 -7.92 4.06 -7.95
C GLY A 40 -7.44 5.30 -8.70
N ALA A 41 -8.05 5.54 -9.85
CA ALA A 41 -7.73 6.66 -10.71
C ALA A 41 -8.03 8.00 -10.02
N GLY A 42 -7.03 8.89 -9.98
CA GLY A 42 -7.07 10.11 -9.15
C GLY A 42 -6.20 10.03 -7.90
N GLY A 43 -5.64 8.84 -7.62
CA GLY A 43 -4.68 8.59 -6.56
C GLY A 43 -5.32 8.21 -5.23
N GLN A 44 -6.60 7.89 -5.19
CA GLN A 44 -7.23 7.35 -3.98
C GLN A 44 -6.61 5.99 -3.64
N THR A 45 -6.37 5.77 -2.35
CA THR A 45 -5.75 4.53 -1.85
C THR A 45 -6.36 4.17 -0.50
N THR A 46 -6.72 2.90 -0.33
CA THR A 46 -6.99 2.30 0.98
C THR A 46 -5.89 1.27 1.24
N LEU A 47 -5.00 1.57 2.19
CA LEU A 47 -3.81 0.80 2.50
C LEU A 47 -3.94 0.15 3.88
N ILE A 48 -3.75 -1.16 3.94
CA ILE A 48 -3.82 -1.96 5.15
C ILE A 48 -2.41 -2.42 5.53
N ILE A 49 -2.01 -2.17 6.77
CA ILE A 49 -0.68 -2.48 7.32
C ILE A 49 -0.87 -3.36 8.56
N PRO A 50 -1.01 -4.69 8.40
CA PRO A 50 -1.39 -5.58 9.50
C PRO A 50 -0.36 -5.63 10.64
N SER A 51 0.93 -5.49 10.31
CA SER A 51 2.02 -5.49 11.31
C SER A 51 2.02 -4.27 12.23
N TYR A 52 1.22 -3.25 11.92
CA TYR A 52 1.03 -2.04 12.71
C TYR A 52 -0.42 -1.88 13.21
N ASP A 53 -1.29 -2.86 12.97
CA ASP A 53 -2.74 -2.76 13.21
C ASP A 53 -3.35 -1.46 12.66
N LEU A 54 -2.87 -1.04 11.48
CA LEU A 54 -3.13 0.27 10.92
C LEU A 54 -3.80 0.17 9.54
N VAL A 55 -4.80 1.01 9.33
CA VAL A 55 -5.39 1.28 8.01
C VAL A 55 -5.25 2.77 7.70
N VAL A 56 -4.77 3.09 6.51
CA VAL A 56 -4.64 4.47 6.02
C VAL A 56 -5.50 4.64 4.78
N VAL A 57 -6.41 5.61 4.81
CA VAL A 57 -7.28 5.95 3.68
C VAL A 57 -6.88 7.32 3.16
N ARG A 58 -6.52 7.39 1.88
CA ARG A 58 -6.23 8.63 1.16
C ARG A 58 -7.29 8.87 0.10
N LEU A 59 -7.98 10.00 0.19
CA LEU A 59 -8.84 10.48 -0.88
C LEU A 59 -8.00 11.25 -1.92
N GLY A 60 -8.16 10.87 -3.18
CA GLY A 60 -7.41 11.43 -4.31
C GLY A 60 -8.11 12.62 -4.97
N HIS A 61 -7.34 13.46 -5.65
CA HIS A 61 -7.86 14.47 -6.57
C HIS A 61 -7.04 14.44 -7.85
N TYR A 62 -7.71 14.24 -8.99
CA TYR A 62 -7.05 13.91 -10.26
C TYR A 62 -6.01 14.94 -10.69
N LYS A 63 -6.35 16.23 -10.62
CA LYS A 63 -5.44 17.34 -11.01
C LYS A 63 -4.15 17.39 -10.17
N GLY A 64 -4.18 16.85 -8.95
CA GLY A 64 -3.06 16.89 -8.00
C GLY A 64 -2.46 15.52 -7.70
N SER A 65 -2.78 14.49 -8.49
CA SER A 65 -2.45 13.10 -8.16
C SER A 65 -0.96 12.89 -7.89
N LYS A 66 -0.08 13.40 -8.76
CA LYS A 66 1.39 13.26 -8.62
C LYS A 66 1.94 13.92 -7.35
N ALA A 67 1.54 15.15 -7.07
CA ALA A 67 1.98 15.85 -5.85
C ALA A 67 1.42 15.18 -4.58
N GLY A 68 0.16 14.71 -4.67
CA GLY A 68 -0.49 13.97 -3.60
C GLY A 68 0.20 12.62 -3.32
N ASP A 69 0.65 11.90 -4.34
CA ASP A 69 1.39 10.63 -4.17
C ASP A 69 2.70 10.85 -3.42
N LYS A 70 3.50 11.86 -3.81
CA LYS A 70 4.73 12.22 -3.11
C LYS A 70 4.46 12.54 -1.63
N SER A 71 3.44 13.35 -1.37
CA SER A 71 3.07 13.75 -0.01
C SER A 71 2.55 12.55 0.80
N PHE A 72 1.83 11.63 0.16
CA PHE A 72 1.32 10.42 0.79
C PHE A 72 2.45 9.50 1.21
N LYS A 73 3.46 9.27 0.35
CA LYS A 73 4.66 8.48 0.72
C LYS A 73 5.41 9.10 1.91
N GLN A 74 5.54 10.42 1.95
CA GLN A 74 6.14 11.11 3.10
C GLN A 74 5.33 10.91 4.39
N ALA A 75 4.00 11.04 4.32
CA ALA A 75 3.12 10.80 5.46
C ALA A 75 3.18 9.35 5.96
N LEU A 76 3.24 8.37 5.05
CA LEU A 76 3.39 6.96 5.42
C LEU A 76 4.71 6.69 6.14
N ALA A 77 5.82 7.28 5.70
CA ALA A 77 7.11 7.14 6.39
C ALA A 77 7.01 7.68 7.84
N LEU A 78 6.41 8.86 8.02
CA LEU A 78 6.17 9.44 9.36
C LEU A 78 5.28 8.54 10.23
N LEU A 79 4.26 7.92 9.63
CA LEU A 79 3.40 6.98 10.36
C LEU A 79 4.15 5.71 10.80
N MET A 80 5.10 5.20 10.01
CA MET A 80 5.91 4.04 10.40
C MET A 80 6.87 4.33 11.57
N GLU A 81 7.23 5.60 11.77
CA GLU A 81 8.00 6.06 12.95
C GLU A 81 7.09 6.29 14.17
N ALA A 82 5.90 6.86 13.96
CA ALA A 82 5.01 7.28 15.04
C ALA A 82 4.10 6.18 15.60
N VAL A 83 3.65 5.26 14.74
CA VAL A 83 2.75 4.17 15.12
C VAL A 83 3.60 2.94 15.48
N PRO A 84 3.48 2.37 16.69
CA PRO A 84 4.25 1.18 17.04
C PRO A 84 3.76 -0.05 16.29
N LYS A 85 4.66 -1.01 16.05
CA LYS A 85 4.27 -2.34 15.56
C LYS A 85 3.37 -3.05 16.56
N ARG A 86 2.46 -3.87 16.04
CA ARG A 86 1.66 -4.79 16.84
C ARG A 86 2.60 -5.78 17.55
N LYS A 87 2.34 -6.01 18.84
CA LYS A 87 3.07 -7.00 19.66
C LYS A 87 2.81 -8.43 19.19
#